data_AF-A0A7Y3CGW1-F1
#
_entry.id   AF-A0A7Y3CGW1-F1
#
_cell.length_a   1.000
_cell.length_b   1.000
_cell.length_c   1.000
_cell.angle_alpha   90.00
_cell.angle_beta   90.00
_cell.angle_gamma   90.00
#
_symmetry.space_group_name_H-M   'P 1'
#
loop_
_entity.id
_entity.type
_entity.pdbx_description
1 polymer ?
#
loop_
_entity_poly.entity_id
_entity_poly.type
_entity_poly.pdbx_seq_one_letter_code
_entity_poly.pdbx_strand_id
1 'polypeptide(L)'
;MFKVKTTLNYVIILTAFLGLVIGCGASAEKQALTDFLAMYESTVNEYTAADNSKRAELKQKIDSLVAKWGDMKIEMGAEVTPQNLEKLNIQFREITKKFKSLTIK
;
A
#
# COMPACT_ATOMS: atom_id res chain seq x y z
N MET A 1 -44.77 -5.37 -2.42
CA MET A 1 -44.21 -4.05 -2.01
C MET A 1 -43.63 -4.31 -0.61
N PHE A 2 -42.34 -4.41 -0.32
CA PHE A 2 -41.08 -3.94 -0.90
C PHE A 2 -40.07 -5.10 -1.09
N LYS A 3 -39.33 -5.05 -2.19
CA LYS A 3 -38.12 -5.87 -2.44
C LYS A 3 -36.93 -5.13 -1.81
N VAL A 4 -36.17 -5.80 -0.94
CA VAL A 4 -34.83 -5.33 -0.56
C VAL A 4 -33.83 -6.42 -0.93
N LYS A 5 -33.15 -6.22 -2.06
CA LYS A 5 -31.90 -6.89 -2.41
C LYS A 5 -30.82 -6.27 -1.53
N THR A 6 -30.29 -7.02 -0.57
CA THR A 6 -29.02 -6.66 0.08
C THR A 6 -28.01 -7.73 -0.27
N THR A 7 -27.32 -7.53 -1.38
CA THR A 7 -26.07 -8.20 -1.70
C THR A 7 -25.05 -7.69 -0.70
N LEU A 8 -24.92 -8.40 0.43
CA LEU A 8 -23.91 -8.10 1.46
C LEU A 8 -22.56 -8.55 0.90
N ASN A 9 -21.96 -7.62 0.19
CA ASN A 9 -20.69 -7.76 -0.48
C ASN A 9 -19.59 -7.22 0.44
N TYR A 10 -18.42 -7.81 0.28
CA TYR A 10 -17.10 -7.34 0.69
C TYR A 10 -16.57 -7.66 2.10
N VAL A 11 -15.73 -8.71 2.06
CA VAL A 11 -14.35 -8.76 2.59
C VAL A 11 -14.24 -8.84 4.11
N ILE A 12 -14.12 -10.10 4.54
CA ILE A 12 -13.37 -10.51 5.72
C ILE A 12 -11.92 -10.03 5.50
N ILE A 13 -11.61 -8.82 5.98
CA ILE A 13 -10.25 -8.28 6.01
C ILE A 13 -9.50 -9.07 7.09
N LEU A 14 -8.88 -10.15 6.65
CA LEU A 14 -7.66 -10.81 7.14
C LEU A 14 -6.98 -10.20 8.40
N THR A 15 -7.60 -10.31 9.58
CA THR A 15 -6.99 -9.97 10.88
C THR A 15 -6.11 -11.11 11.40
N ALA A 16 -5.12 -11.56 10.63
CA ALA A 16 -4.33 -12.75 11.00
C ALA A 16 -2.85 -12.71 10.60
N PHE A 17 -2.16 -11.57 10.75
CA PHE A 17 -0.69 -11.52 10.65
C PHE A 17 -0.01 -10.81 11.84
N LEU A 18 -0.62 -10.83 13.04
CA LEU A 18 0.03 -10.39 14.29
C LEU A 18 0.56 -11.57 15.12
N GLY A 19 1.08 -12.61 14.46
CA GLY A 19 1.66 -13.76 15.15
C GLY A 19 2.90 -14.28 14.42
N LEU A 20 4.00 -14.37 15.16
CA LEU A 20 5.32 -14.91 14.81
C LEU A 20 6.24 -14.03 13.96
N VAL A 21 7.11 -13.26 14.63
CA VAL A 21 8.56 -13.55 14.58
C VAL A 21 9.17 -13.24 15.95
N ILE A 22 9.40 -14.29 16.75
CA ILE A 22 10.45 -14.30 17.77
C ILE A 22 11.74 -14.65 17.01
N GLY A 23 12.62 -13.67 16.84
CA GLY A 23 13.88 -13.83 16.13
C GLY A 23 14.50 -12.48 15.77
N CYS A 24 15.61 -12.16 16.41
CA CYS A 24 16.49 -11.02 16.10
C CYS A 24 16.66 -10.83 14.56
N GLY A 25 16.38 -9.65 13.99
CA GLY A 25 16.91 -9.32 12.64
C GLY A 25 16.06 -8.57 11.59
N ALA A 26 14.91 -7.98 11.94
CA ALA A 26 14.29 -6.97 11.08
C ALA A 26 14.13 -5.67 11.89
N SER A 27 14.94 -4.65 11.61
CA SER A 27 14.82 -3.35 12.27
C SER A 27 13.40 -2.82 12.14
N ALA A 28 12.89 -2.14 13.16
CA ALA A 28 11.52 -1.62 13.21
C ALA A 28 11.20 -0.75 11.98
N GLU A 29 12.21 -0.05 11.47
CA GLU A 29 12.11 0.78 10.28
C GLU A 29 11.92 -0.01 8.98
N LYS A 30 12.56 -1.18 8.85
CA LYS A 30 12.33 -2.08 7.71
C LYS A 30 10.88 -2.57 7.70
N GLN A 31 10.34 -2.89 8.88
CA GLN A 31 8.95 -3.30 9.02
C GLN A 31 8.02 -2.13 8.64
N ALA A 32 8.27 -0.93 9.16
CA ALA A 32 7.50 0.27 8.83
C ALA A 32 7.46 0.59 7.33
N LEU A 33 8.59 0.45 6.62
CA LEU A 33 8.63 0.60 5.15
C LEU A 33 7.84 -0.51 4.44
N THR A 34 7.88 -1.74 4.95
CA THR A 34 7.16 -2.87 4.38
C THR A 34 5.64 -2.70 4.55
N ASP A 35 5.18 -2.33 5.75
CA ASP A 35 3.78 -2.01 6.03
C ASP A 35 3.27 -0.85 5.18
N PHE A 36 4.11 0.18 5.00
CA PHE A 36 3.80 1.29 4.12
C PHE A 36 3.56 0.83 2.67
N LEU A 37 4.41 -0.06 2.13
CA LEU A 37 4.24 -0.59 0.78
C LEU A 37 2.97 -1.44 0.66
N ALA A 38 2.63 -2.23 1.67
CA ALA A 38 1.39 -3.00 1.69
C ALA A 38 0.15 -2.08 1.66
N MET A 39 0.17 -0.99 2.44
CA MET A 39 -0.89 0.03 2.41
C MET A 39 -0.98 0.70 1.03
N TYR A 40 0.17 1.02 0.43
CA TYR A 40 0.24 1.65 -0.89
C TYR A 40 -0.34 0.73 -1.97
N GLU A 41 0.07 -0.53 -2.01
CA GLU A 41 -0.46 -1.52 -2.96
C GLU A 41 -1.97 -1.75 -2.76
N SER A 42 -2.42 -1.87 -1.51
CA SER A 42 -3.84 -2.00 -1.20
C SER A 42 -4.65 -0.81 -1.73
N THR A 43 -4.14 0.42 -1.56
CA THR A 43 -4.81 1.63 -2.06
C THR A 43 -4.86 1.68 -3.59
N VAL A 44 -3.80 1.24 -4.27
CA VAL A 44 -3.78 1.13 -5.75
C VAL A 44 -4.75 0.06 -6.25
N ASN A 45 -4.85 -1.07 -5.56
CA ASN A 45 -5.82 -2.12 -5.89
C ASN A 45 -7.26 -1.63 -5.67
N GLU A 46 -7.52 -0.90 -4.59
CA GLU A 46 -8.81 -0.26 -4.35
C GLU A 46 -9.15 0.75 -5.46
N TYR A 47 -8.18 1.58 -5.88
CA TYR A 47 -8.35 2.49 -7.02
C TYR A 47 -8.74 1.76 -8.31
N THR A 48 -8.16 0.59 -8.54
CA THR A 48 -8.44 -0.24 -9.73
C THR A 48 -9.90 -0.72 -9.74
N ALA A 49 -10.40 -1.14 -8.58
CA ALA A 49 -11.76 -1.65 -8.41
C ALA A 49 -12.83 -0.57 -8.20
N ALA A 50 -12.42 0.67 -7.90
CA ALA A 50 -13.32 1.76 -7.55
C ALA A 50 -14.01 2.40 -8.77
N ASP A 51 -15.27 2.81 -8.56
CA ASP A 51 -16.02 3.69 -9.47
C ASP A 51 -15.45 5.11 -9.53
N ASN A 52 -15.81 5.86 -10.57
CA ASN A 52 -15.29 7.21 -10.85
C ASN A 52 -15.43 8.20 -9.68
N SER A 53 -16.47 8.07 -8.86
CA SER A 53 -16.70 8.93 -7.69
C SER A 53 -15.65 8.75 -6.58
N LYS A 54 -15.11 7.53 -6.41
CA LYS A 54 -14.09 7.23 -5.40
C LYS A 54 -12.67 7.34 -5.94
N ARG A 55 -12.48 7.25 -7.26
CA ARG A 55 -11.16 7.36 -7.89
C ARG A 55 -10.47 8.69 -7.61
N ALA A 56 -11.20 9.81 -7.53
CA ALA A 56 -10.60 11.11 -7.24
C ALA A 56 -9.97 11.17 -5.83
N GLU A 57 -10.69 10.68 -4.82
CA GLU A 57 -10.19 10.61 -3.43
C GLU A 57 -9.01 9.63 -3.31
N LEU A 58 -9.16 8.44 -3.89
CA LEU A 58 -8.10 7.43 -3.90
C LEU A 58 -6.85 7.89 -4.64
N LYS A 59 -7.02 8.67 -5.72
CA LYS A 59 -5.90 9.29 -6.43
C LYS A 59 -5.15 10.27 -5.54
N GLN A 60 -5.86 11.17 -4.85
CA GLN A 60 -5.22 12.09 -3.91
C GLN A 60 -4.46 11.34 -2.79
N LYS A 61 -5.06 10.27 -2.27
CA LYS A 61 -4.42 9.40 -1.27
C LYS A 61 -3.17 8.72 -1.82
N ILE A 62 -3.22 8.19 -3.03
CA ILE A 62 -2.08 7.59 -3.73
C ILE A 62 -0.97 8.61 -3.96
N ASP A 63 -1.30 9.82 -4.42
CA ASP A 63 -0.34 10.90 -4.65
C ASP A 63 0.33 11.33 -3.31
N SER A 64 -0.44 11.38 -2.22
CA SER A 64 0.09 11.64 -0.87
C SER A 64 1.03 10.52 -0.38
N LEU A 65 0.67 9.25 -0.60
CA LEU A 65 1.54 8.12 -0.28
C LEU A 65 2.84 8.18 -1.10
N VAL A 66 2.77 8.51 -2.39
CA VAL A 66 3.97 8.68 -3.22
C VAL A 66 4.92 9.73 -2.66
N ALA A 67 4.39 10.86 -2.17
CA ALA A 67 5.21 11.88 -1.51
C ALA A 67 5.84 11.34 -0.21
N LYS A 68 5.03 10.70 0.64
CA LYS A 68 5.47 10.17 1.94
C LYS A 68 6.55 9.09 1.84
N TRP A 69 6.60 8.33 0.74
CA TRP A 69 7.69 7.40 0.49
C TRP A 69 9.06 8.11 0.41
N GLY A 70 9.09 9.34 -0.12
CA GLY A 70 10.30 10.15 -0.16
C GLY A 70 10.84 10.44 1.23
N ASP A 71 9.97 10.95 2.12
CA ASP A 71 10.30 11.28 3.50
C ASP A 71 10.73 10.04 4.29
N MET A 72 9.94 8.95 4.20
CA MET A 72 10.22 7.71 4.93
C MET A 72 11.59 7.11 4.57
N LYS A 73 12.03 7.22 3.31
CA LYS A 73 13.38 6.78 2.93
C LYS A 73 14.49 7.62 3.52
N ILE A 74 14.26 8.92 3.71
CA ILE A 74 15.26 9.81 4.31
C ILE A 74 15.34 9.53 5.81
N GLU A 75 14.20 9.40 6.47
CA GLU A 75 14.10 9.16 7.92
C GLU A 75 14.64 7.78 8.31
N MET A 76 14.31 6.74 7.55
CA MET A 76 14.60 5.35 7.90
C MET A 76 15.73 4.71 7.07
N GLY A 77 16.20 5.38 6.02
CA GLY A 77 17.22 4.83 5.12
C GLY A 77 18.59 4.68 5.76
N ALA A 78 18.86 5.37 6.88
CA ALA A 78 20.09 5.23 7.64
C ALA A 78 20.13 3.93 8.46
N GLU A 79 18.96 3.42 8.86
CA GLU A 79 18.84 2.25 9.72
C GLU A 79 18.52 0.96 8.94
N VAL A 80 18.11 1.09 7.68
CA VAL A 80 17.91 0.00 6.73
C VAL A 80 19.12 -0.15 5.82
N THR A 81 19.61 -1.39 5.63
CA THR A 81 20.73 -1.62 4.71
C THR A 81 20.39 -1.15 3.28
N PRO A 82 21.36 -0.58 2.54
CA PRO A 82 21.12 -0.09 1.18
C PRO A 82 20.50 -1.15 0.25
N GLN A 83 20.89 -2.41 0.42
CA GLN A 83 20.35 -3.53 -0.36
C GLN A 83 18.88 -3.80 -0.05
N ASN A 84 18.46 -3.70 1.21
CA ASN A 84 17.05 -3.86 1.59
C ASN A 84 16.23 -2.64 1.14
N LEU A 85 16.78 -1.44 1.28
CA LEU A 85 16.14 -0.21 0.82
C LEU A 85 15.92 -0.22 -0.70
N GLU A 86 16.88 -0.72 -1.48
CA GLU A 86 16.74 -0.87 -2.93
C GLU A 86 15.64 -1.88 -3.30
N LYS A 87 15.55 -3.03 -2.62
CA LYS A 87 14.46 -3.99 -2.83
C LYS A 87 13.08 -3.37 -2.59
N LEU A 88 12.96 -2.56 -1.54
CA LEU A 88 11.72 -1.84 -1.23
C LEU A 88 11.42 -0.75 -2.28
N ASN A 89 12.44 -0.05 -2.77
CA ASN A 89 12.31 0.91 -3.87
C ASN A 89 11.83 0.28 -5.18
N ILE A 90 12.33 -0.91 -5.51
CA ILE A 90 11.88 -1.65 -6.69
C ILE A 90 10.39 -1.96 -6.56
N GLN A 91 9.95 -2.51 -5.43
CA GLN A 91 8.53 -2.80 -5.18
C GLN A 91 7.67 -1.53 -5.28
N PHE A 92 8.10 -0.43 -4.66
CA PHE A 92 7.43 0.86 -4.77
C PHE A 92 7.25 1.31 -6.24
N ARG A 93 8.33 1.21 -7.05
CA ARG A 93 8.31 1.59 -8.47
C ARG A 93 7.36 0.69 -9.27
N GLU A 94 7.33 -0.60 -8.98
CA GLU A 94 6.41 -1.53 -9.65
C GLU A 94 4.95 -1.22 -9.35
N ILE A 95 4.61 -0.98 -8.08
CA ILE A 95 3.25 -0.57 -7.68
C ILE A 95 2.88 0.77 -8.35
N THR A 96 3.79 1.75 -8.34
CA THR A 96 3.59 3.05 -9.00
C THR A 96 3.37 2.90 -10.50
N LYS A 97 4.13 2.01 -11.15
CA LYS A 97 3.97 1.73 -12.58
C LYS A 97 2.61 1.11 -12.88
N LYS A 98 2.12 0.18 -12.05
CA LYS A 98 0.76 -0.36 -12.15
C LYS A 98 -0.27 0.77 -12.08
N PHE A 99 -0.17 1.66 -11.09
CA PHE A 99 -1.08 2.82 -10.97
C PHE A 99 -1.05 3.73 -12.20
N LYS A 100 0.14 4.11 -12.68
CA LYS A 100 0.28 4.99 -13.86
C LYS A 100 -0.38 4.39 -15.10
N SER A 101 -0.20 3.08 -15.33
CA SER A 101 -0.85 2.37 -16.45
C SER A 101 -2.39 2.39 -16.38
N LEU A 102 -2.96 2.55 -15.19
CA LEU A 102 -4.42 2.64 -14.98
C LEU A 102 -4.95 4.06 -15.18
N THR A 103 -4.11 5.09 -15.01
CA THR A 103 -4.47 6.50 -15.16
C THR A 103 -4.24 7.07 -16.56
N ILE A 104 -3.47 6.38 -17.41
CA ILE A 104 -3.14 6.81 -18.79
C ILE A 104 -4.18 6.31 -19.82
N LYS A 105 -5.20 5.56 -19.39
CA LYS A 105 -6.35 5.17 -20.24
C LYS A 105 -7.44 6.22 -20.19
#